data_AF-A0A381I9T1-F1
#
_entry.id   AF-A0A381I9T1-F1
#
_cell.length_a   1.000
_cell.length_b   1.000
_cell.length_c   1.000
_cell.angle_alpha   90.00
_cell.angle_beta   90.00
_cell.angle_gamma   90.00
#
_symmetry.space_group_name_H-M   'P 1'
#
loop_
_entity.id
_entity.type
_entity.pdbx_description
1 polymer ?
#
loop_
_entity_poly.entity_id
_entity_poly.type
_entity_poly.pdbx_seq_one_letter_code
_entity_poly.pdbx_strand_id
1 'polypeptide(L)'
;MVVQYTFCTADKDGNMVSYIQSNYINFGSGIVIPRTGIALHSRGNNFNLDPKHHNVVKPFKKPYHTIIPGFLGKEDKAIGPFGVMGAFMQPQGHIQVLNKYD
;
A
#
# COMPACT_ATOMS: atom_id res chain seq x y z
N MET A 1 12.51 6.20 -7.51
CA MET A 1 12.12 6.29 -6.08
C MET A 1 10.60 6.10 -6.00
N VAL A 2 10.04 5.56 -4.92
CA VAL A 2 8.57 5.37 -4.78
C VAL A 2 8.11 6.37 -3.75
N VAL A 3 7.17 7.27 -4.07
CA VAL A 3 6.52 8.08 -3.04
C VAL A 3 5.44 7.21 -2.42
N GLN A 4 5.77 6.62 -1.29
CA GLN A 4 4.91 5.80 -0.48
C GLN A 4 5.15 6.16 0.97
N TYR A 5 4.09 6.22 1.75
CA TYR A 5 4.15 6.52 3.17
C TYR A 5 3.38 5.43 3.90
N THR A 6 4.03 4.86 4.90
CA THR A 6 3.42 3.92 5.85
C THR A 6 3.54 4.54 7.23
N PHE A 7 2.47 4.53 8.00
CA PHE A 7 2.50 4.96 9.39
C PHE A 7 1.59 4.09 10.25
N CYS A 8 1.93 4.06 11.53
CA CYS A 8 1.29 3.26 12.55
C CYS A 8 0.95 4.19 13.72
N THR A 9 -0.28 4.13 14.21
CA THR A 9 -0.71 4.91 15.38
C THR A 9 -1.46 4.00 16.35
N ALA A 10 -1.41 4.34 17.63
CA ALA A 10 -2.15 3.66 18.69
C ALA A 10 -2.54 4.69 19.76
N ASP A 11 -3.64 4.46 20.46
CA ASP A 11 -4.06 5.28 21.60
C ASP A 11 -4.24 4.46 22.89
N LYS A 12 -4.49 5.18 23.99
CA LYS A 12 -4.66 4.60 25.32
C LYS A 12 -5.95 3.79 25.49
N ASP A 13 -6.93 3.97 24.60
CA ASP A 13 -8.22 3.29 24.65
C ASP A 13 -8.18 1.97 23.85
N GLY A 14 -7.02 1.65 23.28
CA GLY A 14 -6.75 0.40 22.57
C GLY A 14 -6.99 0.48 21.06
N ASN A 15 -7.30 1.66 20.51
CA ASN A 15 -7.41 1.81 19.06
C ASN A 15 -6.02 1.79 18.44
N MET A 16 -5.91 1.15 17.28
CA MET A 16 -4.66 1.05 16.53
C MET A 16 -4.93 1.14 15.03
N VAL A 17 -4.06 1.81 14.29
CA VAL A 17 -4.20 2.02 12.85
C VAL A 17 -2.93 1.62 12.13
N SER A 18 -3.08 0.74 11.13
CA SER A 18 -2.08 0.49 10.09
C SER A 18 -2.53 1.19 8.82
N TYR A 19 -1.81 2.24 8.40
CA TYR A 19 -2.18 3.02 7.24
C TYR A 19 -1.03 3.14 6.24
N ILE A 20 -1.37 3.01 4.96
CA ILE A 20 -0.42 3.12 3.87
C ILE A 20 -1.04 3.84 2.67
N GLN A 21 -0.31 4.81 2.11
CA GLN A 21 -0.70 5.55 0.91
C GLN A 21 0.46 5.69 -0.07
N SER A 22 0.14 5.82 -1.36
CA SER A 22 1.16 6.01 -2.41
C SER A 22 0.55 6.48 -3.74
N ASN A 23 1.29 7.31 -4.47
CA ASN A 23 1.01 7.66 -5.86
C ASN A 23 1.53 6.62 -6.88
N TYR A 24 1.96 5.44 -6.41
CA TYR A 24 2.69 4.42 -7.16
C TYR A 24 4.13 4.84 -7.49
N ILE A 25 4.46 5.23 -8.72
CA ILE A 25 5.86 5.53 -9.10
C ILE A 25 6.16 7.00 -8.84
N ASN A 26 7.22 7.29 -8.06
CA ASN A 26 7.63 8.65 -7.66
C ASN A 26 6.39 9.54 -7.34
N PHE A 27 6.29 10.73 -7.90
CA PHE A 27 5.18 11.68 -7.70
C PHE A 27 3.84 11.25 -8.34
N GLY A 28 3.79 10.14 -9.08
CA GLY A 28 2.59 9.64 -9.74
C GLY A 28 2.72 9.69 -11.26
N SER A 29 1.70 10.23 -11.93
CA SER A 29 1.66 10.33 -13.40
C SER A 29 2.47 11.50 -13.96
N GLY A 30 2.99 12.38 -13.11
CA GLY A 30 3.57 13.66 -13.51
C GLY A 30 2.51 14.75 -13.77
N ILE A 31 1.22 14.42 -13.66
CA ILE A 31 0.11 15.37 -13.84
C ILE A 31 -0.29 15.93 -12.47
N VAL A 32 -0.25 17.26 -12.33
CA VAL A 32 -0.76 17.98 -11.16
C VAL A 32 -2.00 18.76 -11.59
N ILE A 33 -3.09 18.63 -10.85
CA ILE A 33 -4.32 19.38 -11.14
C ILE A 33 -4.01 20.89 -10.97
N PRO A 34 -4.31 21.74 -11.97
CA PRO A 34 -3.97 23.16 -11.92
C PRO A 34 -4.51 23.84 -10.66
N ARG A 35 -3.64 24.62 -9.99
CA ARG A 35 -3.94 25.42 -8.78
C ARG A 35 -4.31 24.63 -7.52
N THR A 36 -4.21 23.30 -7.49
CA THR A 36 -4.56 22.51 -6.29
C THR A 36 -3.36 21.87 -5.60
N GLY A 37 -2.23 21.71 -6.31
CA GLY A 37 -1.09 20.94 -5.82
C GLY A 37 -1.34 19.43 -5.74
N ILE A 38 -2.49 18.93 -6.22
CA ILE A 38 -2.85 17.52 -6.19
C ILE A 38 -2.21 16.79 -7.37
N ALA A 39 -1.19 15.98 -7.09
CA ALA A 39 -0.56 15.10 -8.07
C ALA A 39 -1.39 13.82 -8.27
N LEU A 40 -1.75 13.52 -9.51
CA LEU A 40 -2.49 12.31 -9.86
C LEU A 40 -1.59 11.07 -9.79
N HIS A 41 -2.11 9.98 -9.22
CA HIS A 41 -1.36 8.73 -9.12
C HIS A 41 -1.15 8.07 -10.49
N SER A 42 -0.11 7.25 -10.62
CA SER A 42 0.13 6.40 -11.80
C SER A 42 -0.29 4.94 -11.60
N ARG A 43 -1.16 4.65 -10.62
CA ARG A 43 -1.56 3.28 -10.21
C ARG A 43 -2.09 2.41 -11.34
N GLY A 44 -2.73 3.00 -12.35
CA GLY A 44 -3.22 2.28 -13.53
C GLY A 44 -2.12 1.55 -14.32
N ASN A 45 -0.86 1.95 -14.19
CA ASN A 45 0.28 1.27 -14.80
C ASN A 45 0.49 -0.17 -14.26
N ASN A 46 -0.22 -0.56 -13.20
CA ASN A 46 -0.18 -1.92 -12.67
C ASN A 46 -1.24 -2.84 -13.30
N PHE A 47 -2.01 -2.40 -14.30
CA PHE A 47 -2.84 -3.30 -15.12
C PHE A 47 -2.01 -4.12 -16.10
N ASN A 48 -2.54 -5.27 -16.49
CA ASN A 48 -2.06 -6.02 -17.65
C ASN A 48 -2.86 -5.60 -18.92
N LEU A 49 -2.26 -5.74 -20.10
CA LEU A 49 -2.90 -5.47 -21.38
C LEU A 49 -3.32 -6.74 -22.12
N ASP A 50 -2.86 -7.93 -21.70
CA ASP A 50 -3.31 -9.21 -22.22
C ASP A 50 -4.79 -9.44 -21.86
N PRO A 51 -5.70 -9.58 -22.85
CA PRO A 51 -7.11 -9.85 -22.64
C PRO A 51 -7.42 -11.08 -21.78
N LYS A 52 -6.50 -12.06 -21.74
CA LYS A 52 -6.66 -13.31 -20.99
C LYS A 52 -6.21 -13.20 -19.54
N HIS A 53 -5.47 -12.15 -19.18
CA HIS A 53 -4.92 -12.00 -17.84
C HIS A 53 -5.98 -11.53 -16.83
N HIS A 54 -6.02 -12.12 -15.63
CA HIS A 54 -7.01 -11.76 -14.59
C HIS A 54 -6.96 -10.28 -14.19
N ASN A 55 -5.78 -9.65 -14.28
CA ASN A 55 -5.56 -8.22 -14.04
C ASN A 55 -5.58 -7.36 -15.32
N VAL A 56 -6.27 -7.78 -16.38
CA VAL A 56 -6.46 -6.95 -17.59
C VAL A 56 -7.20 -5.64 -17.25
N VAL A 57 -6.81 -4.53 -17.89
CA VAL A 57 -7.49 -3.23 -17.78
C VAL A 57 -8.96 -3.32 -18.22
N LYS A 58 -9.87 -2.77 -17.41
CA LYS A 58 -11.31 -2.67 -17.72
C LYS A 58 -11.91 -1.39 -17.09
N PRO A 59 -12.98 -0.82 -17.67
CA PRO A 59 -13.71 0.28 -17.04
C PRO A 59 -14.13 -0.08 -15.61
N PHE A 60 -13.99 0.86 -14.67
CA PHE A 60 -14.36 0.72 -13.25
C PHE A 60 -13.66 -0.40 -12.46
N LYS A 61 -12.72 -1.13 -13.07
CA LYS A 61 -11.89 -2.12 -12.38
C LYS A 61 -10.76 -1.43 -11.63
N LYS A 62 -10.35 -1.99 -10.49
CA LYS A 62 -9.12 -1.59 -9.78
C LYS A 62 -7.97 -2.50 -10.21
N PRO A 63 -6.76 -1.98 -10.45
CA PRO A 63 -5.61 -2.82 -10.77
C PRO A 63 -5.23 -3.67 -9.56
N TYR A 64 -4.36 -4.65 -9.76
CA TYR A 64 -3.60 -5.23 -8.64
C TYR A 64 -2.92 -4.10 -7.84
N HIS A 65 -3.02 -4.12 -6.52
CA HIS A 65 -2.46 -3.09 -5.65
C HIS A 65 -1.23 -3.64 -4.92
N THR A 66 -0.15 -2.87 -4.94
CA THR A 66 1.07 -3.21 -4.20
C THR A 66 1.02 -2.79 -2.74
N ILE A 67 0.15 -1.84 -2.37
CA ILE A 67 0.05 -1.32 -1.01
C ILE A 67 -0.67 -2.33 -0.10
N ILE A 68 -0.03 -2.70 1.00
CA ILE A 68 -0.58 -3.67 1.95
C ILE A 68 -0.30 -3.21 3.39
N PRO A 69 -1.30 -2.70 4.15
CA PRO A 69 -1.12 -2.43 5.57
C PRO A 69 -1.09 -3.75 6.36
N GLY A 70 -0.13 -3.91 7.27
CA GLY A 70 -0.01 -5.09 8.13
C GLY A 70 -0.57 -4.84 9.53
N PHE A 71 -1.18 -5.86 10.13
CA PHE A 71 -1.64 -5.82 11.52
C PHE A 71 -1.44 -7.19 12.16
N LEU A 72 -0.85 -7.21 13.36
CA LEU A 72 -0.55 -8.43 14.10
C LEU A 72 -1.56 -8.63 15.24
N GLY A 73 -2.06 -9.84 15.37
CA GLY A 73 -2.88 -10.29 16.49
C GLY A 73 -2.43 -11.67 16.97
N LYS A 74 -2.67 -11.97 18.25
CA LYS A 74 -2.39 -13.26 18.88
C LYS A 74 -3.46 -13.56 19.90
N GLU A 75 -4.03 -14.77 19.88
CA GLU A 75 -5.05 -15.21 20.85
C GLU A 75 -6.18 -14.18 21.02
N ASP A 76 -6.75 -13.75 19.89
CA ASP A 76 -7.81 -12.73 19.81
C ASP A 76 -7.45 -11.34 20.38
N LYS A 77 -6.17 -11.09 20.68
CA LYS A 77 -5.66 -9.79 21.12
C LYS A 77 -4.91 -9.09 19.99
N ALA A 78 -5.23 -7.82 19.77
CA ALA A 78 -4.45 -6.94 18.92
C ALA A 78 -3.06 -6.71 19.55
N ILE A 79 -1.99 -7.08 18.83
CA ILE A 79 -0.62 -6.78 19.23
C ILE A 79 -0.21 -5.42 18.68
N GLY A 80 -0.43 -5.19 17.39
CA GLY A 80 -0.11 -3.89 16.81
C GLY A 80 -0.07 -3.82 15.28
N PRO A 81 -0.14 -2.60 14.74
CA PRO A 81 0.04 -2.33 13.32
C PRO A 81 1.52 -2.39 12.94
N PHE A 82 1.79 -2.82 11.72
CA PHE A 82 3.12 -2.76 11.12
C PHE A 82 3.02 -2.47 9.62
N GLY A 83 4.10 -1.98 9.03
CA GLY A 83 4.16 -1.78 7.59
C GLY A 83 5.59 -1.57 7.12
N VAL A 84 5.88 -2.04 5.92
CA VAL A 84 7.16 -1.83 5.24
C VAL A 84 6.86 -1.13 3.92
N MET A 85 7.67 -0.15 3.52
CA MET A 85 7.56 0.48 2.21
C MET A 85 8.32 -0.33 1.17
N GLY A 86 7.84 -0.35 -0.08
CA GLY A 86 8.67 -0.88 -1.19
C GLY A 86 7.93 -1.58 -2.32
N ALA A 87 6.71 -1.16 -2.68
CA ALA A 87 5.96 -1.78 -3.79
C ALA A 87 5.91 -3.32 -3.70
N PHE A 88 6.50 -4.05 -4.65
CA PHE A 88 6.54 -5.52 -4.69
C PHE A 88 7.44 -6.16 -3.64
N MET A 89 8.30 -5.38 -2.97
CA MET A 89 9.08 -5.84 -1.81
C MET A 89 8.21 -5.99 -0.55
N GLN A 90 7.05 -5.32 -0.48
CA GLN A 90 6.24 -5.28 0.74
C GLN A 90 5.92 -6.67 1.32
N PRO A 91 5.46 -7.67 0.53
CA PRO A 91 5.21 -9.00 1.08
C PRO A 91 6.46 -9.66 1.67
N GLN A 92 7.63 -9.45 1.04
CA GLN A 92 8.91 -9.99 1.52
C GLN A 92 9.31 -9.31 2.83
N GLY A 93 9.19 -7.98 2.88
CA GLY A 93 9.45 -7.19 4.08
C GLY A 93 8.50 -7.54 5.22
N HIS A 94 7.23 -7.82 4.93
CA HIS A 94 6.25 -8.27 5.93
C HIS A 94 6.70 -9.57 6.59
N ILE A 95 7.08 -10.58 5.81
CA ILE A 95 7.58 -11.86 6.33
C ILE A 95 8.88 -11.66 7.13
N GLN A 96 9.81 -10.84 6.63
CA GLN A 96 11.07 -10.56 7.33
C GLN A 96 10.88 -9.86 8.67
N VAL A 97 9.89 -8.96 8.79
CA VAL A 97 9.53 -8.31 10.05
C VAL A 97 8.91 -9.34 10.99
N LEU A 98 7.94 -10.13 10.52
CA LEU A 98 7.25 -11.11 11.35
C LEU A 98 8.17 -12.21 11.90
N ASN A 99 9.07 -12.74 11.07
CA ASN A 99 10.01 -13.79 11.49
C ASN A 99 11.03 -13.33 12.56
N LYS A 100 11.16 -12.03 12.82
CA LYS A 100 12.02 -11.51 13.90
C LYS A 100 11.33 -11.45 15.26
N TYR A 101 10.02 -11.67 15.31
CA TYR A 101 9.21 -11.54 16.52
C TYR A 101 8.62 -12.87 17.03
N ASP A 102 9.02 -14.01 16.44
CA ASP A 102 8.85 -15.36 17.00
C ASP A 102 10.06 -15.75 17.87
#